data_AF-A0A941FL64-F1
#
_entry.id   AF-A0A941FL64-F1
#
_cell.length_a   1.000
_cell.length_b   1.000
_cell.length_c   1.000
_cell.angle_alpha   90.00
_cell.angle_beta   90.00
_cell.angle_gamma   90.00
#
_symmetry.space_group_name_H-M   'P 1'
#
loop_
_entity.id
_entity.type
_entity.pdbx_description
1 polymer ?
#
loop_
_entity_poly.entity_id
_entity_poly.type
_entity_poly.pdbx_seq_one_letter_code
_entity_poly.pdbx_strand_id
1 'polypeptide(L)'
;MASAICPNCHITLVEAKSATMANLGTAVNEAVSLGAKYVSNSYGGGESSSDATYDSSYFNHPGVAITVSAGDEGYGAEYPAASKYVTAVGGTKLSASSTTRGWTESVWRTSSTEGTGSGCSAYDAKPAWQTDTGCAKRMIADVSAVADPATGVSVYDTYGPDGQGWATYGGTSASAPIIASVYALAGTPSSGSYPAQFPYAHTSALNDVTSGTNGTCATSYFCTARRVTTARPAGHPGGTRRLHRLTPRPQ
;
A
#
# COMPACT_ATOMS: atom_id res chain seq x y z
N MET A 1 -8.98 8.73 -7.73
CA MET A 1 -9.23 8.03 -6.43
C MET A 1 -9.19 8.98 -5.23
N ALA A 2 -8.11 9.74 -5.04
CA ALA A 2 -7.93 10.56 -3.83
C ALA A 2 -9.06 11.57 -3.56
N SER A 3 -9.44 12.36 -4.57
CA SER A 3 -10.52 13.34 -4.47
C SER A 3 -11.90 12.73 -4.16
N ALA A 4 -12.15 11.50 -4.58
CA ALA A 4 -13.43 10.83 -4.30
C ALA A 4 -13.55 10.40 -2.83
N ILE A 5 -12.44 10.05 -2.19
CA ILE A 5 -12.42 9.60 -0.79
C ILE A 5 -12.25 10.78 0.16
N CYS A 6 -11.39 11.74 -0.19
CA CYS A 6 -11.19 12.97 0.56
C CYS A 6 -11.53 14.18 -0.31
N PRO A 7 -12.82 14.51 -0.49
CA PRO A 7 -13.25 15.61 -1.37
C PRO A 7 -12.81 17.00 -0.90
N ASN A 8 -12.50 17.13 0.40
CA ASN A 8 -12.01 18.38 0.99
C ASN A 8 -10.47 18.44 1.10
N CYS A 9 -9.75 17.39 0.67
CA CYS A 9 -8.29 17.42 0.65
C CYS A 9 -7.80 18.29 -0.51
N HIS A 10 -6.81 19.13 -0.24
CA HIS A 10 -6.05 19.79 -1.30
C HIS A 10 -5.10 18.79 -1.94
N ILE A 11 -5.12 18.69 -3.28
CA ILE A 11 -4.29 17.77 -4.05
C ILE A 11 -3.24 18.57 -4.79
N THR A 12 -1.97 18.26 -4.53
CA THR A 12 -0.82 18.78 -5.28
C THR A 12 -0.25 17.65 -6.13
N LEU A 13 -0.19 17.85 -7.45
CA LEU A 13 0.53 16.97 -8.36
C LEU A 13 1.98 17.45 -8.46
N VAL A 14 2.94 16.57 -8.20
CA VAL A 14 4.38 16.83 -8.37
C VAL A 14 4.92 15.89 -9.42
N GLU A 15 5.35 16.45 -10.55
CA GLU A 15 5.88 15.68 -11.68
C GLU A 15 7.40 15.57 -11.60
N ALA A 16 7.91 14.33 -11.68
CA ALA A 16 9.34 14.08 -11.74
C ALA A 16 9.88 14.30 -13.17
N LYS A 17 11.15 14.69 -13.28
CA LYS A 17 11.81 14.89 -14.59
C LYS A 17 11.92 13.61 -15.42
N SER A 18 12.00 12.43 -14.78
CA SER A 18 11.97 11.13 -15.45
C SER A 18 11.55 10.03 -14.46
N ALA A 19 11.27 8.84 -14.97
CA ALA A 19 10.90 7.67 -14.17
C ALA A 19 12.08 6.99 -13.42
N THR A 20 13.18 7.70 -13.18
CA THR A 20 14.29 7.15 -12.39
C THR A 20 14.03 7.36 -10.90
N MET A 21 14.47 6.43 -10.06
CA MET A 21 14.24 6.53 -8.61
C MET A 21 14.81 7.82 -7.99
N ALA A 22 15.94 8.32 -8.51
CA ALA A 22 16.50 9.60 -8.06
C ALA A 22 15.55 10.78 -8.33
N ASN A 23 14.91 10.83 -9.50
CA ASN A 23 13.98 11.90 -9.85
C ASN A 23 12.61 11.72 -9.18
N LEU A 24 12.11 10.48 -9.09
CA LEU A 24 10.86 10.17 -8.37
C LEU A 24 11.00 10.46 -6.87
N GLY A 25 12.11 10.05 -6.24
CA GLY A 25 12.40 10.35 -4.84
C GLY A 25 12.63 11.85 -4.57
N THR A 26 13.22 12.57 -5.52
CA THR A 26 13.31 14.05 -5.43
C THR A 26 11.91 14.69 -5.46
N ALA A 27 10.97 14.17 -6.27
CA ALA A 27 9.59 14.63 -6.26
C ALA A 27 8.87 14.34 -4.93
N VAL A 28 9.18 13.23 -4.26
CA VAL A 28 8.69 12.96 -2.89
C VAL A 28 9.19 14.02 -1.91
N ASN A 29 10.49 14.33 -1.94
CA ASN A 29 11.06 15.40 -1.12
C ASN A 29 10.39 16.74 -1.38
N GLU A 30 10.14 17.07 -2.65
CA GLU A 30 9.48 18.32 -3.03
C GLU A 30 8.03 18.37 -2.56
N ALA A 31 7.27 17.27 -2.68
CA ALA A 31 5.91 17.22 -2.14
C ALA A 31 5.90 17.54 -0.63
N VAL A 32 6.85 16.99 0.13
CA VAL A 32 6.99 17.27 1.56
C VAL A 32 7.46 18.71 1.83
N SER A 33 8.37 19.25 1.01
CA SER A 33 8.85 20.64 1.11
C SER A 33 7.69 21.64 0.93
N LEU A 34 6.76 21.34 0.02
CA LEU A 34 5.53 22.09 -0.23
C LEU A 34 4.46 21.90 0.85
N GLY A 35 4.75 21.10 1.88
CA GLY A 35 3.92 20.92 3.07
C GLY A 35 3.00 19.70 3.04
N ALA A 36 3.15 18.79 2.06
CA ALA A 36 2.34 17.57 2.03
C ALA A 36 2.57 16.73 3.30
N LYS A 37 1.47 16.30 3.93
CA LYS A 37 1.48 15.34 5.05
C LYS A 37 1.11 13.92 4.62
N TYR A 38 0.66 13.77 3.38
CA TYR A 38 0.25 12.52 2.77
C TYR A 38 0.76 12.52 1.33
N VAL A 39 1.60 11.55 0.98
CA VAL A 39 2.20 11.42 -0.35
C VAL A 39 1.84 10.05 -0.90
N SER A 40 1.21 10.01 -2.07
CA SER A 40 0.82 8.77 -2.73
C SER A 40 1.68 8.52 -3.95
N ASN A 41 2.30 7.34 -4.02
CA ASN A 41 3.11 6.90 -5.14
C ASN A 41 2.52 5.60 -5.71
N SER A 42 2.21 5.61 -6.99
CA SER A 42 1.63 4.47 -7.71
C SER A 42 2.61 3.99 -8.78
N TYR A 43 3.84 3.70 -8.36
CA TYR A 43 4.95 3.24 -9.18
C TYR A 43 5.86 2.33 -8.36
N GLY A 44 6.58 1.45 -9.05
CA GLY A 44 7.48 0.47 -8.44
C GLY A 44 8.51 -0.04 -9.45
N GLY A 45 9.52 -0.73 -8.94
CA GLY A 45 10.56 -1.38 -9.72
C GLY A 45 11.37 -2.37 -8.86
N GLY A 46 12.30 -3.08 -9.50
CA GLY A 46 13.12 -4.06 -8.79
C GLY A 46 13.97 -3.44 -7.67
N GLU A 47 14.09 -4.17 -6.56
CA GLU A 47 14.95 -3.77 -5.44
C GLU A 47 16.45 -3.81 -5.81
N SER A 48 17.26 -3.03 -5.11
CA SER A 48 18.70 -2.92 -5.34
C SER A 48 19.50 -2.63 -4.07
N SER A 49 20.83 -2.74 -4.15
CA SER A 49 21.70 -2.31 -3.05
C SER A 49 21.67 -0.80 -2.81
N SER A 50 21.09 0.00 -3.71
CA SER A 50 20.95 1.45 -3.55
C SER A 50 19.77 1.84 -2.65
N ASP A 51 18.88 0.90 -2.34
CA ASP A 51 17.61 1.14 -1.67
C ASP A 51 17.83 1.79 -0.30
N ALA A 52 18.81 1.31 0.48
CA ALA A 52 19.15 1.91 1.77
C ALA A 52 19.56 3.39 1.68
N THR A 53 20.26 3.77 0.60
CA THR A 53 20.65 5.17 0.35
C THR A 53 19.44 5.99 -0.04
N TYR A 54 18.59 5.47 -0.93
CA TYR A 54 17.36 6.12 -1.37
C TYR A 54 16.34 6.27 -0.23
N ASP A 55 16.26 5.30 0.68
CA ASP A 55 15.46 5.33 1.90
C ASP A 55 15.77 6.59 2.71
N SER A 56 17.05 6.79 3.02
CA SER A 56 17.51 7.93 3.79
C SER A 56 17.41 9.26 3.04
N SER A 57 17.53 9.24 1.71
CA SER A 57 17.55 10.44 0.87
C SER A 57 16.14 10.95 0.52
N TYR A 58 15.15 10.05 0.40
CA TYR A 58 13.88 10.36 -0.23
C TYR A 58 12.63 9.99 0.58
N PHE A 59 12.69 8.95 1.41
CA PHE A 59 11.49 8.41 2.06
C PHE A 59 11.45 8.62 3.57
N ASN A 60 12.58 8.95 4.20
CA ASN A 60 12.65 9.25 5.63
C ASN A 60 12.09 10.66 5.95
N HIS A 61 10.77 10.77 5.97
CA HIS A 61 10.03 12.00 6.33
C HIS A 61 9.16 11.77 7.57
N PRO A 62 9.71 11.94 8.79
CA PRO A 62 8.93 11.79 10.02
C PRO A 62 7.72 12.73 10.05
N GLY A 63 6.55 12.19 10.42
CA GLY A 63 5.28 12.90 10.44
C GLY A 63 4.58 13.02 9.08
N VAL A 64 5.07 12.33 8.05
CA VAL A 64 4.44 12.27 6.72
C VAL A 64 4.03 10.83 6.41
N ALA A 65 2.78 10.63 6.00
CA ALA A 65 2.32 9.34 5.53
C ALA A 65 2.66 9.19 4.05
N ILE A 66 3.64 8.35 3.73
CA ILE A 66 3.98 8.02 2.35
C ILE A 66 3.41 6.63 2.06
N THR A 67 2.56 6.53 1.04
CA THR A 67 2.00 5.26 0.58
C THR A 67 2.57 4.91 -0.78
N VAL A 68 2.94 3.65 -0.98
CA VAL A 68 3.48 3.14 -2.23
C VAL A 68 2.71 1.89 -2.64
N SER A 69 2.32 1.79 -3.90
CA SER A 69 1.80 0.54 -4.49
C SER A 69 2.78 -0.61 -4.25
N ALA A 70 2.30 -1.81 -3.94
CA ALA A 70 3.17 -2.96 -3.66
C ALA A 70 3.57 -3.76 -4.90
N GLY A 71 3.00 -3.46 -6.07
CA GLY A 71 3.25 -4.13 -7.35
C GLY A 71 2.02 -4.85 -7.87
N ASP A 72 2.01 -5.12 -9.17
CA ASP A 72 0.88 -5.68 -9.91
C ASP A 72 1.22 -7.02 -10.59
N GLU A 73 2.43 -7.55 -10.37
CA GLU A 73 3.00 -8.75 -11.00
C GLU A 73 2.96 -10.01 -10.12
N GLY A 74 2.28 -9.96 -8.97
CA GLY A 74 2.20 -11.06 -8.01
C GLY A 74 3.38 -11.10 -7.02
N TYR A 75 3.70 -12.29 -6.51
CA TYR A 75 4.74 -12.45 -5.47
C TYR A 75 6.13 -11.97 -5.91
N GLY A 76 6.69 -11.02 -5.16
CA GLY A 76 7.96 -10.34 -5.38
C GLY A 76 7.99 -9.04 -4.59
N ALA A 77 9.10 -8.74 -3.90
CA ALA A 77 9.26 -7.42 -3.27
C ALA A 77 9.72 -6.41 -4.33
N GLU A 78 9.20 -5.19 -4.26
CA GLU A 78 9.58 -4.08 -5.14
C GLU A 78 9.94 -2.83 -4.32
N TYR A 79 10.69 -1.94 -4.95
CA TYR A 79 11.07 -0.65 -4.39
C TYR A 79 10.34 0.48 -5.14
N PRO A 80 9.75 1.49 -4.46
CA PRO A 80 10.01 1.86 -3.07
C PRO A 80 9.10 1.23 -2.01
N ALA A 81 8.21 0.30 -2.36
CA ALA A 81 7.33 -0.36 -1.38
C ALA A 81 8.12 -1.04 -0.25
N ALA A 82 9.30 -1.60 -0.58
CA ALA A 82 10.21 -2.22 0.37
C ALA A 82 10.82 -1.26 1.40
N SER A 83 10.79 0.06 1.15
CA SER A 83 11.23 1.07 2.11
C SER A 83 10.53 0.89 3.45
N LYS A 84 11.28 0.95 4.55
CA LYS A 84 10.69 0.87 5.90
C LYS A 84 9.99 2.16 6.33
N TYR A 85 10.16 3.25 5.58
CA TYR A 85 9.59 4.56 5.88
C TYR A 85 8.23 4.78 5.21
N VAL A 86 7.85 3.91 4.27
CA VAL A 86 6.58 4.00 3.55
C VAL A 86 5.61 2.92 4.01
N THR A 87 4.31 3.19 3.84
CA THR A 87 3.28 2.16 3.90
C THR A 87 3.19 1.49 2.53
N ALA A 88 3.60 0.24 2.42
CA ALA A 88 3.39 -0.57 1.21
C ALA A 88 1.93 -1.01 1.14
N VAL A 89 1.30 -0.73 0.00
CA VAL A 89 -0.13 -0.92 -0.22
C VAL A 89 -0.35 -1.98 -1.29
N GLY A 90 -0.73 -3.18 -0.86
CA GLY A 90 -1.14 -4.26 -1.75
C GLY A 90 -2.58 -4.12 -2.23
N GLY A 91 -3.10 -5.20 -2.80
CA GLY A 91 -4.36 -5.24 -3.53
C GLY A 91 -5.28 -6.41 -3.18
N THR A 92 -6.58 -6.17 -3.23
CA THR A 92 -7.63 -7.19 -3.09
C THR A 92 -8.63 -7.19 -4.22
N LYS A 93 -9.29 -8.34 -4.33
CA LYS A 93 -10.61 -8.45 -4.93
C LYS A 93 -11.68 -8.18 -3.88
N LEU A 94 -12.50 -7.16 -4.12
CA LEU A 94 -13.57 -6.74 -3.23
C LEU A 94 -14.92 -7.24 -3.78
N SER A 95 -15.73 -7.89 -2.96
CA SER A 95 -17.04 -8.42 -3.39
C SER A 95 -18.13 -8.07 -2.41
N ALA A 96 -19.30 -7.66 -2.94
CA ALA A 96 -20.44 -7.31 -2.11
C ALA A 96 -20.89 -8.53 -1.28
N SER A 97 -21.34 -8.27 -0.07
CA SER A 97 -21.68 -9.31 0.91
C SER A 97 -22.83 -8.86 1.80
N SER A 98 -23.58 -9.82 2.36
CA SER A 98 -24.64 -9.57 3.34
C SER A 98 -24.14 -9.46 4.78
N THR A 99 -22.82 -9.51 5.02
CA THR A 99 -22.25 -9.22 6.35
C THR A 99 -22.52 -7.78 6.77
N THR A 100 -22.40 -7.47 8.07
CA THR A 100 -22.54 -6.09 8.58
C THR A 100 -21.59 -5.09 7.91
N ARG A 101 -20.43 -5.56 7.42
CA ARG A 101 -19.48 -4.74 6.64
C ARG A 101 -19.99 -4.41 5.23
N GLY A 102 -20.89 -5.22 4.68
CA GLY A 102 -21.38 -5.12 3.31
C GLY A 102 -20.41 -5.67 2.24
N TRP A 103 -19.22 -6.11 2.64
CA TRP A 103 -18.15 -6.51 1.73
C TRP A 103 -17.30 -7.65 2.29
N THR A 104 -16.79 -8.48 1.40
CA THR A 104 -15.76 -9.49 1.64
C THR A 104 -14.58 -9.27 0.70
N GLU A 105 -13.41 -9.71 1.10
CA GLU A 105 -12.16 -9.52 0.35
C GLU A 105 -11.38 -10.84 0.24
N SER A 106 -10.68 -10.98 -0.88
CA SER A 106 -9.67 -12.02 -1.11
C SER A 106 -8.44 -11.41 -1.78
N VAL A 107 -7.31 -12.11 -1.73
CA VAL A 107 -6.08 -11.66 -2.41
C VAL A 107 -6.38 -11.41 -3.90
N TRP A 108 -6.00 -10.23 -4.40
CA TRP A 108 -6.10 -9.97 -5.83
C TRP A 108 -5.07 -10.80 -6.60
N ARG A 109 -5.56 -11.66 -7.49
CA ARG A 109 -4.77 -12.35 -8.49
C ARG A 109 -5.64 -12.67 -9.69
N THR A 110 -5.31 -12.08 -10.84
CA THR A 110 -6.01 -12.34 -12.11
C THR A 110 -5.33 -13.48 -12.86
N SER A 111 -4.00 -13.54 -12.85
CA SER A 111 -3.22 -14.54 -13.60
C SER A 111 -1.91 -14.92 -12.90
N SER A 112 -1.00 -15.59 -13.61
CA SER A 112 0.36 -15.87 -13.12
C SER A 112 1.29 -14.66 -13.20
N THR A 113 0.93 -13.62 -13.95
CA THR A 113 1.73 -12.40 -14.15
C THR A 113 0.99 -11.15 -13.72
N GLU A 114 -0.20 -11.29 -13.13
CA GLU A 114 -1.04 -10.17 -12.71
C GLU A 114 -1.72 -10.48 -11.37
N GLY A 115 -1.40 -9.68 -10.37
CA GLY A 115 -1.93 -9.76 -9.01
C GLY A 115 -1.16 -8.88 -8.04
N THR A 116 -1.66 -8.73 -6.83
CA THR A 116 -1.01 -7.87 -5.83
C THR A 116 0.44 -8.30 -5.56
N GLY A 117 1.33 -7.33 -5.39
CA GLY A 117 2.66 -7.55 -4.86
C GLY A 117 2.68 -7.89 -3.38
N SER A 118 3.69 -8.66 -2.98
CA SER A 118 4.04 -8.99 -1.60
C SER A 118 5.42 -9.64 -1.58
N GLY A 119 6.19 -9.55 -0.50
CA GLY A 119 7.47 -10.24 -0.45
C GLY A 119 8.33 -9.86 0.74
N CYS A 120 9.35 -10.68 0.98
CA CYS A 120 10.45 -10.36 1.86
C CYS A 120 11.52 -9.64 1.05
N SER A 121 11.84 -8.39 1.42
CA SER A 121 12.89 -7.60 0.78
C SER A 121 14.23 -8.32 0.82
N ALA A 122 15.02 -8.16 -0.24
CA ALA A 122 16.41 -8.62 -0.25
C ALA A 122 17.37 -7.63 0.43
N TYR A 123 17.00 -6.35 0.54
CA TYR A 123 17.92 -5.26 0.91
C TYR A 123 17.51 -4.55 2.20
N ASP A 124 16.25 -4.13 2.31
CA ASP A 124 15.76 -3.27 3.38
C ASP A 124 15.64 -3.97 4.73
N ALA A 125 16.19 -3.32 5.75
CA ALA A 125 16.20 -3.86 7.10
C ALA A 125 14.77 -3.98 7.65
N LYS A 126 14.50 -5.08 8.35
CA LYS A 126 13.24 -5.27 9.07
C LYS A 126 13.06 -4.14 10.09
N PRO A 127 11.98 -3.35 10.03
CA PRO A 127 11.69 -2.37 11.06
C PRO A 127 11.16 -3.06 12.32
N ALA A 128 11.41 -2.48 13.49
CA ALA A 128 11.11 -3.11 14.79
C ALA A 128 9.61 -3.43 15.02
N TRP A 129 8.71 -2.75 14.31
CA TRP A 129 7.27 -3.03 14.34
C TRP A 129 6.88 -4.26 13.50
N GLN A 130 7.75 -4.75 12.61
CA GLN A 130 7.65 -6.08 12.04
C GLN A 130 8.38 -7.08 12.91
N THR A 131 7.66 -8.09 13.34
CA THR A 131 8.13 -9.06 14.33
C THR A 131 7.88 -10.49 13.87
N ASP A 132 7.41 -10.69 12.64
CA ASP A 132 7.36 -12.02 12.05
C ASP A 132 8.79 -12.61 11.99
N THR A 133 8.93 -13.92 12.09
CA THR A 133 10.24 -14.56 12.15
C THR A 133 10.67 -15.20 10.83
N GLY A 134 9.75 -15.34 9.87
CA GLY A 134 10.03 -16.02 8.60
C GLY A 134 10.79 -15.16 7.58
N CYS A 135 10.65 -13.84 7.65
CA CYS A 135 11.48 -12.90 6.87
C CYS A 135 12.51 -12.24 7.80
N ALA A 136 13.75 -12.09 7.38
CA ALA A 136 14.76 -11.36 8.19
C ALA A 136 14.84 -9.86 7.86
N LYS A 137 14.17 -9.45 6.77
CA LYS A 137 14.19 -8.12 6.16
C LYS A 137 12.78 -7.51 6.18
N ARG A 138 12.56 -6.39 5.50
CA ARG A 138 11.24 -5.77 5.41
C ARG A 138 10.28 -6.65 4.60
N MET A 139 9.11 -6.95 5.15
CA MET A 139 8.04 -7.73 4.51
C MET A 139 6.96 -6.81 3.92
N ILE A 140 6.74 -6.75 2.61
CA ILE A 140 5.59 -6.06 1.98
C ILE A 140 4.44 -7.04 1.71
N ALA A 141 3.18 -6.62 1.64
CA ALA A 141 2.64 -5.29 1.91
C ALA A 141 2.27 -5.08 3.40
N ASP A 142 2.11 -3.81 3.82
CA ASP A 142 1.69 -3.45 5.18
C ASP A 142 0.18 -3.49 5.35
N VAL A 143 -0.50 -2.93 4.35
CA VAL A 143 -1.95 -2.93 4.19
C VAL A 143 -2.29 -3.12 2.71
N SER A 144 -3.56 -3.32 2.37
CA SER A 144 -4.02 -3.35 0.99
C SER A 144 -5.34 -2.58 0.84
N ALA A 145 -5.75 -2.28 -0.39
CA ALA A 145 -7.08 -1.81 -0.77
C ALA A 145 -7.59 -2.55 -2.02
N VAL A 146 -8.75 -2.17 -2.55
CA VAL A 146 -9.27 -2.76 -3.79
C VAL A 146 -8.31 -2.52 -4.96
N ALA A 147 -8.02 -3.58 -5.71
CA ALA A 147 -7.07 -3.56 -6.82
C ALA A 147 -7.47 -4.48 -7.99
N ASP A 148 -8.31 -5.50 -7.77
CA ASP A 148 -8.75 -6.36 -8.89
C ASP A 148 -9.56 -5.53 -9.90
N PRO A 149 -9.11 -5.39 -11.18
CA PRO A 149 -9.85 -4.62 -12.19
C PRO A 149 -11.28 -5.13 -12.43
N ALA A 150 -11.55 -6.43 -12.20
CA ALA A 150 -12.91 -6.99 -12.28
C ALA A 150 -13.85 -6.46 -11.18
N THR A 151 -13.28 -5.86 -10.12
CA THR A 151 -14.01 -5.22 -9.01
C THR A 151 -13.48 -3.79 -8.78
N GLY A 152 -12.90 -3.21 -9.82
CA GLY A 152 -12.09 -2.00 -9.74
C GLY A 152 -12.90 -0.73 -9.49
N VAL A 153 -12.21 0.40 -9.56
CA VAL A 153 -12.80 1.73 -9.38
C VAL A 153 -13.17 2.35 -10.72
N SER A 154 -14.33 2.98 -10.79
CA SER A 154 -14.73 3.76 -11.96
C SER A 154 -13.98 5.10 -11.98
N VAL A 155 -13.31 5.38 -13.08
CA VAL A 155 -12.59 6.64 -13.32
C VAL A 155 -13.08 7.23 -14.63
N TYR A 156 -13.32 8.53 -14.62
CA TYR A 156 -13.60 9.28 -15.84
C TYR A 156 -12.29 9.87 -16.36
N ASP A 157 -11.95 9.56 -17.61
CA ASP A 157 -10.77 10.09 -18.27
C ASP A 157 -11.18 10.79 -19.57
N THR A 158 -10.76 12.04 -19.75
CA THR A 158 -11.00 12.83 -20.96
C THR A 158 -9.89 12.72 -22.00
N TYR A 159 -8.74 12.16 -21.63
CA TYR A 159 -7.52 12.04 -22.44
C TYR A 159 -6.97 10.62 -22.47
N GLY A 160 -7.69 9.65 -21.89
CA GLY A 160 -7.19 8.31 -21.64
C GLY A 160 -6.85 7.53 -22.90
N PRO A 161 -5.89 6.59 -22.81
CA PRO A 161 -5.52 5.73 -23.93
C PRO A 161 -6.68 4.82 -24.38
N ASP A 162 -7.63 4.56 -23.48
CA ASP A 162 -8.83 3.74 -23.73
C ASP A 162 -9.99 4.55 -24.34
N GLY A 163 -9.76 5.84 -24.65
CA GLY A 163 -10.75 6.78 -25.16
C GLY A 163 -11.35 7.67 -24.07
N GLN A 164 -12.15 8.65 -24.49
CA GLN A 164 -12.85 9.55 -23.57
C GLN A 164 -14.05 8.84 -22.93
N GLY A 165 -14.14 8.84 -21.61
CA GLY A 165 -15.31 8.34 -20.90
C GLY A 165 -15.02 7.71 -19.55
N TRP A 166 -15.99 6.93 -19.08
CA TRP A 166 -15.87 6.12 -17.88
C TRP A 166 -15.20 4.79 -18.20
N ALA A 167 -14.14 4.48 -17.47
CA ALA A 167 -13.46 3.20 -17.50
C ALA A 167 -13.30 2.65 -16.07
N THR A 168 -13.04 1.35 -15.96
CA THR A 168 -12.77 0.69 -14.68
C THR A 168 -11.29 0.37 -14.59
N TYR A 169 -10.65 0.83 -13.51
CA TYR A 169 -9.24 0.60 -13.25
C TYR A 169 -9.02 -0.17 -11.96
N GLY A 170 -7.92 -0.91 -11.91
CA GLY A 170 -7.46 -1.65 -10.73
C GLY A 170 -5.99 -1.36 -10.45
N GLY A 171 -5.25 -2.38 -10.07
CA GLY A 171 -3.87 -2.26 -9.65
C GLY A 171 -3.73 -1.83 -8.19
N THR A 172 -2.61 -2.21 -7.58
CA THR A 172 -2.14 -1.58 -6.34
C THR A 172 -1.89 -0.08 -6.54
N SER A 173 -1.69 0.34 -7.80
CA SER A 173 -1.74 1.72 -8.25
C SER A 173 -3.03 2.46 -7.85
N ALA A 174 -4.20 1.80 -7.88
CA ALA A 174 -5.45 2.36 -7.35
C ALA A 174 -5.49 2.31 -5.82
N SER A 175 -4.88 1.30 -5.22
CA SER A 175 -4.90 1.09 -3.77
C SER A 175 -4.07 2.13 -3.00
N ALA A 176 -2.89 2.52 -3.50
CA ALA A 176 -2.03 3.52 -2.84
C ALA A 176 -2.76 4.85 -2.53
N PRO A 177 -3.41 5.53 -3.50
CA PRO A 177 -4.13 6.77 -3.22
C PRO A 177 -5.39 6.58 -2.36
N ILE A 178 -5.98 5.38 -2.36
CA ILE A 178 -7.07 5.03 -1.43
C ILE A 178 -6.56 5.08 0.01
N ILE A 179 -5.43 4.43 0.29
CA ILE A 179 -4.83 4.42 1.63
C ILE A 179 -4.27 5.78 2.03
N ALA A 180 -3.68 6.54 1.10
CA ALA A 180 -3.25 7.92 1.38
C ALA A 180 -4.42 8.79 1.86
N SER A 181 -5.58 8.64 1.21
CA SER A 181 -6.81 9.35 1.58
C SER A 181 -7.35 8.90 2.94
N VAL A 182 -7.22 7.61 3.25
CA VAL A 182 -7.57 7.06 4.56
C VAL A 182 -6.68 7.66 5.67
N TYR A 183 -5.37 7.78 5.45
CA TYR A 183 -4.50 8.52 6.37
C TYR A 183 -4.94 9.98 6.50
N ALA A 184 -5.30 10.64 5.40
CA ALA A 184 -5.75 12.02 5.43
C ALA A 184 -7.03 12.22 6.26
N LEU A 185 -7.99 11.32 6.12
CA LEU A 185 -9.23 11.32 6.92
C LEU A 185 -8.99 10.96 8.39
N ALA A 186 -7.94 10.21 8.70
CA ALA A 186 -7.55 9.88 10.09
C ALA A 186 -6.90 11.07 10.82
N GLY A 187 -6.52 12.13 10.10
CA GLY A 187 -5.91 13.33 10.65
C GLY A 187 -4.39 13.35 10.55
N THR A 188 -3.81 14.53 10.80
CA THR A 188 -2.37 14.78 10.62
C THR A 188 -1.54 13.86 11.52
N PRO A 189 -0.59 13.09 10.96
CA PRO A 189 0.30 12.28 11.75
C PRO A 189 1.07 13.12 12.77
N SER A 190 1.29 12.57 13.96
CA SER A 190 2.12 13.23 14.98
C SER A 190 3.52 13.53 14.44
N SER A 191 4.04 14.72 14.76
CA SER A 191 5.41 15.10 14.40
C SER A 191 6.41 14.04 14.87
N GLY A 192 7.37 13.67 14.02
CA GLY A 192 8.39 12.66 14.35
C GLY A 192 7.94 11.20 14.25
N SER A 193 6.67 10.92 14.00
CA SER A 193 6.18 9.54 13.83
C SER A 193 6.50 8.96 12.45
N TYR A 194 6.40 7.63 12.32
CA TYR A 194 6.48 6.95 11.02
C TYR A 194 5.14 6.27 10.74
N PRO A 195 4.26 6.84 9.91
CA PRO A 195 2.91 6.30 9.69
C PRO A 195 2.87 4.86 9.18
N ALA A 196 3.93 4.38 8.52
CA ALA A 196 4.12 2.97 8.16
C ALA A 196 3.88 1.99 9.33
N GLN A 197 4.12 2.40 10.57
CA GLN A 197 3.91 1.57 11.76
C GLN A 197 2.46 1.57 12.27
N PHE A 198 1.63 2.56 11.91
CA PHE A 198 0.29 2.73 12.50
C PHE A 198 -0.63 1.51 12.28
N PRO A 199 -0.65 0.86 11.11
CA PRO A 199 -1.47 -0.36 10.91
C PRO A 199 -1.11 -1.50 11.88
N TYR A 200 0.13 -1.53 12.37
CA TYR A 200 0.65 -2.55 13.28
C TYR A 200 0.27 -2.29 14.74
N ALA A 201 0.04 -1.03 15.10
CA ALA A 201 -0.48 -0.63 16.41
C ALA A 201 -2.01 -0.75 16.50
N HIS A 202 -2.72 -0.69 15.36
CA HIS A 202 -4.20 -0.64 15.31
C HIS A 202 -4.81 -1.84 14.59
N THR A 203 -4.28 -3.04 14.85
CA THR A 203 -4.67 -4.26 14.12
C THR A 203 -6.14 -4.63 14.23
N SER A 204 -6.81 -4.24 15.32
CA SER A 204 -8.24 -4.52 15.54
C SER A 204 -9.17 -3.63 14.72
N ALA A 205 -8.66 -2.54 14.16
CA ALA A 205 -9.44 -1.70 13.26
C ALA A 205 -9.53 -2.35 11.86
N LEU A 206 -8.54 -3.16 11.49
CA LEU A 206 -8.36 -3.74 10.17
C LEU A 206 -9.31 -4.90 9.90
N ASN A 207 -9.59 -5.12 8.61
CA ASN A 207 -10.25 -6.34 8.16
C ASN A 207 -9.19 -7.34 7.69
N ASP A 208 -9.30 -8.56 8.20
CA ASP A 208 -8.42 -9.67 7.83
C ASP A 208 -8.86 -10.24 6.47
N VAL A 209 -7.93 -10.30 5.51
CA VAL A 209 -8.06 -11.14 4.33
C VAL A 209 -7.47 -12.51 4.61
N THR A 210 -8.31 -13.53 4.46
CA THR A 210 -8.01 -14.88 4.92
C THR A 210 -7.99 -15.93 3.81
N SER A 211 -8.16 -15.52 2.55
CA SER A 211 -8.23 -16.42 1.40
C SER A 211 -7.53 -15.84 0.17
N GLY A 212 -7.03 -16.74 -0.69
CA GLY A 212 -6.32 -16.41 -1.91
C GLY A 212 -4.79 -16.43 -1.76
N THR A 213 -4.11 -16.40 -2.90
CA THR A 213 -2.66 -16.32 -3.03
C THR A 213 -2.31 -15.43 -4.22
N ASN A 214 -1.20 -14.72 -4.16
CA ASN A 214 -0.69 -13.92 -5.28
C ASN A 214 0.46 -14.60 -6.05
N GLY A 215 0.75 -15.87 -5.73
CA GLY A 215 1.80 -16.63 -6.41
C GLY A 215 2.26 -17.85 -5.64
N THR A 216 3.52 -18.22 -5.87
CA THR A 216 4.22 -19.31 -5.20
C THR A 216 5.42 -18.75 -4.45
N CYS A 217 5.60 -19.16 -3.20
CA CYS A 217 6.67 -18.69 -2.34
C CYS A 217 7.12 -19.81 -1.40
N ALA A 218 8.41 -19.81 -1.00
CA ALA A 218 8.97 -20.83 -0.11
C ALA A 218 8.29 -20.82 1.27
N THR A 219 8.06 -19.62 1.82
CA THR A 219 7.33 -19.44 3.08
C THR A 219 5.91 -19.02 2.76
N SER A 220 4.94 -19.94 2.86
CA SER A 220 3.61 -19.70 2.28
C SER A 220 2.86 -18.46 2.82
N TYR A 221 3.15 -17.92 4.03
CA TYR A 221 2.48 -16.69 4.47
C TYR A 221 2.97 -15.42 3.76
N PHE A 222 4.04 -15.53 2.99
CA PHE A 222 4.53 -14.43 2.18
C PHE A 222 3.59 -14.15 1.01
N CYS A 223 3.01 -15.19 0.39
CA CYS A 223 2.16 -15.08 -0.80
C CYS A 223 0.71 -15.53 -0.59
N THR A 224 0.41 -16.30 0.45
CA THR A 224 -0.92 -16.84 0.73
C THR A 224 -1.55 -16.17 1.95
N ALA A 225 -2.77 -15.67 1.80
CA ALA A 225 -3.54 -15.07 2.88
C ALA A 225 -3.94 -16.10 3.96
N ARG A 226 -3.96 -15.66 5.22
CA ARG A 226 -4.25 -16.51 6.40
C ARG A 226 -4.85 -15.68 7.53
N ARG A 227 -5.68 -16.31 8.37
CA ARG A 227 -6.13 -15.69 9.64
C ARG A 227 -4.96 -15.33 10.54
N VAL A 228 -5.08 -14.23 11.27
CA VAL A 228 -4.22 -13.91 12.40
C VAL A 228 -4.74 -14.71 13.60
N THR A 229 -4.04 -15.76 14.03
CA THR A 229 -4.39 -16.47 15.27
C THR A 229 -3.94 -15.64 16.47
N THR A 230 -4.89 -15.15 17.26
CA THR A 230 -4.69 -14.22 18.41
C THR A 230 -4.06 -14.86 19.65
N ALA A 231 -3.36 -16.00 19.54
CA ALA A 231 -2.90 -16.77 20.71
C ALA A 231 -1.49 -16.41 21.23
N ARG A 232 -0.96 -15.20 20.98
CA ARG A 232 0.17 -14.63 21.73
C ARG A 232 0.22 -13.10 21.59
N PRO A 233 0.52 -12.34 22.67
CA PRO A 233 0.81 -10.92 22.55
C PRO A 233 2.10 -10.74 21.74
N ALA A 234 2.12 -9.74 20.88
CA ALA A 234 3.19 -9.38 19.96
C ALA A 234 3.41 -10.37 18.79
N GLY A 235 2.91 -9.99 17.61
CA GLY A 235 3.89 -9.81 16.55
C GLY A 235 3.78 -10.58 15.24
N HIS A 236 2.62 -10.56 14.58
CA HIS A 236 2.52 -11.13 13.23
C HIS A 236 1.95 -10.12 12.23
N PRO A 237 2.82 -9.49 11.44
CA PRO A 237 2.48 -8.95 10.15
C PRO A 237 2.94 -9.90 9.04
N GLY A 238 1.98 -10.43 8.29
CA GLY A 238 2.24 -11.16 7.06
C GLY A 238 1.86 -10.27 5.87
N GLY A 239 2.62 -10.38 4.79
CA GLY A 239 2.63 -9.50 3.62
C GLY A 239 1.35 -9.41 2.77
N THR A 240 0.20 -9.89 3.27
CA THR A 240 -1.11 -9.82 2.60
C THR A 240 -2.26 -9.49 3.57
N ARG A 241 -1.97 -9.13 4.82
CA ARG A 241 -2.90 -9.38 5.94
C ARG A 241 -3.86 -8.25 6.34
N ARG A 242 -3.86 -7.07 5.74
CA ARG A 242 -4.48 -5.92 6.42
C ARG A 242 -5.18 -4.96 5.45
N LEU A 243 -6.50 -5.05 5.28
CA LEU A 243 -7.25 -4.12 4.43
C LEU A 243 -8.24 -3.27 5.19
N HIS A 244 -8.24 -1.97 4.88
CA HIS A 244 -9.07 -0.99 5.56
C HIS A 244 -10.00 -0.23 4.62
N ARG A 245 -11.24 -0.12 5.10
CA ARG A 245 -12.04 1.11 5.09
C ARG A 245 -11.93 1.72 6.49
N LEU A 246 -11.39 2.93 6.63
CA LEU A 246 -11.74 3.80 7.75
C LEU A 246 -12.82 4.73 7.21
N THR A 247 -14.08 4.45 7.51
CA THR A 247 -15.09 5.52 7.39
C THR A 247 -15.02 6.38 8.64
N PRO A 248 -14.92 7.72 8.50
CA PRO A 248 -15.34 8.61 9.57
C PRO A 248 -16.78 8.21 9.93
N ARG A 249 -17.06 8.01 11.22
CA ARG A 249 -18.46 8.10 11.65
C ARG A 249 -18.88 9.55 11.36
N PRO A 250 -19.93 9.81 10.59
CA PRO A 250 -20.54 11.13 10.65
C PRO A 250 -20.93 11.37 12.11
N GLN A 251 -20.55 12.54 12.64
CA GLN A 251 -21.20 13.05 13.85
C GLN A 251 -22.68 13.31 13.55
#